data_AF-A0A3D5YG74-F1
#
_entry.id   AF-A0A3D5YG74-F1
#
_cell.length_a   1.000
_cell.length_b   1.000
_cell.length_c   1.000
_cell.angle_alpha   90.00
_cell.angle_beta   90.00
_cell.angle_gamma   90.00
#
_symmetry.space_group_name_H-M   'P 1'
#
loop_
_entity.id
_entity.type
_entity.pdbx_description
1 polymer ?
#
loop_
_entity_poly.entity_id
_entity_poly.type
_entity_poly.pdbx_seq_one_letter_code
_entity_poly.pdbx_strand_id
1 'polypeptide(L)' 'MLGNNARNLLYIKKFNDKKAIRLANNKLETKNFLSERGIPFAKTYGIISNRNELYDFDFSYLPKKTFVIKPNQ' A
#
# COMPACT_ATOMS: atom_id res chain seq x y z
N MET A 1 -9.07 -18.74 6.90
CA MET A 1 -8.95 -17.53 7.74
C MET A 1 -10.34 -17.00 8.07
N LEU A 2 -10.84 -17.25 9.30
CA LEU A 2 -12.11 -16.67 9.77
C LEU A 2 -11.90 -15.33 10.51
N GLY A 3 -10.75 -15.15 11.16
CA GLY A 3 -10.45 -13.95 11.96
C GLY A 3 -10.36 -12.64 11.19
N ASN A 4 -9.73 -12.60 10.01
CA ASN A 4 -9.67 -11.38 9.20
C ASN A 4 -11.07 -10.96 8.70
N ASN A 5 -11.91 -11.92 8.31
CA ASN A 5 -13.28 -11.65 7.86
C ASN A 5 -14.15 -11.17 9.02
N ALA A 6 -14.08 -11.84 10.18
CA ALA A 6 -14.77 -11.43 11.40
C ALA A 6 -14.34 -10.03 11.84
N ARG A 7 -13.03 -9.72 11.81
CA ARG A 7 -12.51 -8.37 12.12
C ARG A 7 -13.07 -7.32 11.17
N ASN A 8 -13.04 -7.61 9.87
CA ASN A 8 -13.53 -6.68 8.86
C ASN A 8 -15.03 -6.41 9.02
N LEU A 9 -15.83 -7.44 9.36
CA LEU A 9 -17.27 -7.31 9.56
C LEU A 9 -17.63 -6.62 10.88
N LEU A 10 -17.06 -7.09 11.98
CA LEU A 10 -17.46 -6.70 13.34
C LEU A 10 -16.87 -5.37 13.79
N TYR A 11 -15.70 -4.99 13.25
CA TYR A 11 -14.97 -3.81 13.73
C TYR A 11 -14.68 -2.80 12.62
N ILE A 12 -14.03 -3.20 11.52
CA ILE A 12 -13.59 -2.25 10.50
C ILE A 12 -14.79 -1.59 9.81
N LYS A 13 -15.74 -2.38 9.27
CA LYS A 13 -16.93 -1.85 8.61
C LYS A 13 -17.91 -1.16 9.55
N LYS A 14 -17.97 -1.59 10.82
CA LYS A 14 -18.93 -1.08 11.80
C LYS A 14 -18.54 0.30 12.34
N PHE A 15 -17.25 0.56 12.54
CA PHE A 15 -16.78 1.74 13.26
C PHE A 15 -16.00 2.74 12.40
N ASN A 16 -15.80 2.49 11.11
CA ASN A 16 -15.06 3.39 10.23
C ASN A 16 -15.90 3.82 9.04
N ASP A 17 -15.80 5.09 8.66
CA ASP A 17 -16.42 5.60 7.46
C ASP A 17 -15.89 4.89 6.21
N LYS A 18 -16.77 4.65 5.24
CA LYS A 18 -16.41 4.02 3.97
C LYS A 18 -15.25 4.74 3.26
N LYS A 19 -15.19 6.08 3.37
CA LYS A 19 -14.11 6.89 2.80
C LYS A 19 -12.77 6.60 3.46
N ALA A 20 -12.74 6.51 4.79
CA ALA A 20 -11.53 6.18 5.55
C ALA A 20 -11.04 4.76 5.26
N ILE A 21 -11.96 3.79 5.17
CA ILE A 21 -11.63 2.41 4.77
C ILE A 21 -11.03 2.38 3.37
N ARG A 22 -11.63 3.08 2.40
CA ARG A 22 -11.11 3.14 1.03
C ARG A 22 -9.71 3.76 0.97
N LEU A 23 -9.51 4.87 1.67
CA LEU A 23 -8.20 5.53 1.77
C LEU A 23 -7.15 4.55 2.30
N ALA A 24 -7.43 3.87 3.42
CA ALA A 24 -6.51 2.92 4.05
C ALA A 24 -6.22 1.67 3.18
N ASN A 25 -7.18 1.26 2.35
CA ASN A 25 -7.04 0.13 1.44
C ASN A 25 -6.18 0.47 0.21
N ASN A 26 -6.27 1.70 -0.28
CA ASN A 26 -5.42 2.18 -1.37
C ASN A 26 -4.03 2.57 -0.83
N LYS A 27 -3.03 1.75 -1.15
CA LYS A 27 -1.66 1.91 -0.65
C LYS A 27 -1.02 3.22 -1.14
N LEU A 28 -1.30 3.63 -2.37
CA LEU A 28 -0.74 4.86 -2.95
C LEU A 28 -1.39 6.10 -2.34
N GLU A 29 -2.73 6.11 -2.25
CA GLU A 29 -3.47 7.21 -1.62
C GLU A 29 -3.08 7.36 -0.14
N THR A 30 -2.99 6.26 0.61
CA THR A 30 -2.53 6.30 2.01
C THR A 30 -1.15 6.93 2.12
N LYS A 31 -0.19 6.52 1.29
CA LYS A 31 1.18 7.07 1.33
C LYS A 31 1.21 8.56 1.01
N ASN A 32 0.48 8.99 -0.02
CA ASN A 32 0.38 10.41 -0.37
C ASN A 32 -0.23 11.20 0.79
N PHE A 33 -1.32 10.71 1.38
CA PHE A 33 -1.97 11.33 2.53
C PHE A 33 -1.04 11.49 3.74
N LEU A 34 -0.22 10.48 4.04
CA LEU A 34 0.78 10.52 5.11
C LEU A 34 1.92 11.48 4.77
N SER A 35 2.41 11.45 3.53
CA SER A 35 3.50 12.30 3.03
C SER A 35 3.16 13.79 3.14
N GLU A 36 1.97 14.19 2.71
CA GLU A 36 1.47 15.57 2.80
C GLU A 36 1.43 16.10 4.24
N ARG A 37 1.38 15.20 5.22
CA ARG A 37 1.30 15.53 6.66
C ARG A 37 2.63 15.33 7.38
N GLY A 38 3.71 15.03 6.66
CA GLY A 38 5.02 14.78 7.25
C GLY A 38 5.09 13.52 8.12
N ILE A 39 4.12 12.59 7.98
CA ILE A 39 4.12 11.35 8.74
C ILE A 39 5.05 10.35 8.01
N PRO A 40 6.09 9.82 8.67
CA PRO A 40 7.05 8.95 8.03
C PRO A 40 6.42 7.61 7.62
N PHE A 41 6.80 7.13 6.43
CA PHE A 41 6.39 5.83 5.90
C PHE A 41 7.56 5.18 5.14
N ALA A 42 7.44 3.87 4.88
CA ALA A 42 8.48 3.14 4.14
C ALA A 42 8.63 3.67 2.70
N LYS A 43 9.87 3.98 2.32
CA LYS A 43 10.24 4.49 0.99
C LYS A 43 9.67 3.60 -0.11
N THR A 44 9.01 4.21 -1.08
CA THR A 44 8.64 3.55 -2.33
C THR A 44 9.82 3.64 -3.28
N TYR A 45 10.29 2.49 -3.76
CA TYR A 45 11.37 2.43 -4.76
C TYR A 45 10.82 2.58 -6.18
N GLY A 46 9.64 2.03 -6.46
CA GLY A 46 9.00 2.13 -7.75
C GLY A 46 7.52 1.74 -7.69
N ILE A 47 6.78 2.16 -8.72
CA ILE A 47 5.41 1.74 -9.00
C ILE A 47 5.45 1.17 -10.41
N ILE A 48 4.99 -0.07 -10.57
CA ILE A 48 4.97 -0.78 -11.85
C ILE A 48 3.51 -1.05 -12.17
N SER A 49 3.00 -0.35 -13.17
CA SER A 49 1.57 -0.35 -13.56
C SER A 49 1.30 -1.32 -14.71
N ASN A 50 2.32 -1.64 -15.50
CA ASN A 50 2.23 -2.56 -16.63
C ASN A 50 3.53 -3.35 -16.83
N ARG A 51 3.50 -4.28 -17.78
CA ARG A 51 4.62 -5.19 -18.05
C ARG A 51 5.81 -4.48 -18.71
N ASN A 52 5.61 -3.43 -19.49
CA ASN A 52 6.72 -2.70 -20.10
C ASN A 52 7.53 -1.95 -19.03
N GLU A 53 6.85 -1.29 -18.09
CA GLU A 53 7.50 -0.65 -16.93
C GLU A 53 8.32 -1.65 -16.09
N LEU A 54 7.91 -2.92 -16.04
CA LEU A 54 8.68 -3.96 -15.36
C LEU A 54 10.01 -4.26 -16.07
N TYR A 55 10.00 -4.29 -17.40
CA TYR A 55 11.19 -4.55 -18.20
C TYR A 55 12.16 -3.36 -18.19
N ASP A 56 11.63 -2.15 -18.12
CA ASP A 56 12.42 -0.91 -18.09
C ASP A 56 12.89 -0.54 -16.67
N PHE A 57 12.45 -1.28 -15.64
CA PHE A 57 12.79 -0.99 -14.26
C PHE A 57 14.26 -1.34 -13.96
N ASP A 58 15.05 -0.34 -13.55
CA ASP A 58 16.42 -0.57 -13.11
C ASP A 58 16.45 -1.21 -11.70
N PHE A 59 16.70 -2.51 -11.61
CA PHE A 59 16.77 -3.19 -10.32
C PHE A 59 18.05 -2.86 -9.52
N SER A 60 19.04 -2.16 -10.11
CA SER A 60 20.35 -1.93 -9.48
C SER A 60 20.30 -0.99 -8.27
N TYR A 61 19.32 -0.09 -8.19
CA TYR A 61 19.17 0.85 -7.08
C TYR A 61 18.39 0.28 -5.89
N LEU A 62 17.83 -0.94 -6.01
CA LEU A 62 17.13 -1.57 -4.90
C LEU A 62 18.11 -2.04 -3.81
N PRO A 63 17.70 -2.00 -2.53
CA PRO A 63 18.52 -2.55 -1.46
C PRO A 63 18.76 -4.05 -1.68
N LYS A 64 20.03 -4.48 -1.65
CA LYS A 64 20.44 -5.87 -1.95
C LYS A 64 19.79 -6.94 -1.06
N LYS A 65 19.28 -6.59 0.12
CA LYS A 65 18.77 -7.55 1.10
C LYS A 65 17.35 -7.27 1.60
N THR A 66 16.81 -6.06 1.42
CA THR A 66 15.58 -5.65 2.12
C THR A 66 14.70 -4.76 1.25
N PHE A 67 13.76 -5.39 0.55
CA PHE A 67 12.60 -4.72 0.00
C PHE A 67 11.43 -5.71 -0.09
N VAL A 68 10.22 -5.19 -0.27
CA VAL A 68 9.02 -6.01 -0.45
C VAL A 68 8.28 -5.55 -1.69
N ILE A 69 7.82 -6.51 -2.49
CA ILE A 69 6.89 -6.25 -3.59
C ILE A 69 5.48 -6.48 -3.05
N LYS A 70 4.58 -5.54 -3.30
CA LYS A 70 3.17 -5.69 -2.93
C LYS A 70 2.31 -5.31 -4.13
N PRO A 71 1.33 -6.15 -4.51
CA PRO A 71 0.35 -5.74 -5.51
C PRO A 71 -0.43 -4.53 -4.96
N ASN A 72 -0.78 -3.58 -5.83
CA ASN A 72 -1.76 -2.56 -5.45
C ASN A 72 -3.16 -3.20 -5.44
N GLN A 73 -4.04 -2.71 -4.57
CA GLN A 73 -5.41 -3.25 -4.45
C GLN A 73 -6.30 -2.75 -5.58
#